data_AF-A0A9Q4AZB0-F1
#
_entry.id   AF-A0A9Q4AZB0-F1
#
_cell.length_a   1.000
_cell.length_b   1.000
_cell.length_c   1.000
_cell.angle_alpha   90.00
_cell.angle_beta   90.00
_cell.angle_gamma   90.00
#
_symmetry.space_group_name_H-M   'P 1'
#
loop_
_entity.id
_entity.type
_entity.pdbx_description
1 polymer ?
#
loop_
_entity_poly.entity_id
_entity_poly.type
_entity_poly.pdbx_seq_one_letter_code
_entity_poly.pdbx_strand_id
1 'polypeptide(L)'
;MTVLIVGGLLFYFNSTTGGLFGKTDSSSSRGALAKTFEDDTYMYYLSETQIQQAIKTSTTTVDLIENFLLEEKQGEGSGVAFAYVETPYLTVVKEARKIYDYTGRRPVVEEVKPNLMDQYLPVHVRFYENKAYIYDVQIGQDDDNIQPYKVDNANGGTAKIIYLNVEKLDFSQPLTITTVDRIDSSQMSVFSLEFDEYAP
;
A
#
# COMPACT_ATOMS: atom_id res chain seq x y z
N MET A 1 38.44 54.17 40.63
CA MET A 1 37.29 53.46 41.22
C MET A 1 37.19 52.10 40.54
N THR A 2 37.46 51.06 41.32
CA THR A 2 36.99 49.66 41.21
C THR A 2 35.48 49.63 40.92
N VAL A 3 34.91 48.68 40.17
CA VAL A 3 34.73 47.25 40.51
C VAL A 3 34.67 46.36 39.24
N LEU A 4 35.35 45.22 39.34
CA LEU A 4 35.31 44.00 38.52
C LEU A 4 34.30 43.01 39.12
N ILE A 5 33.48 42.33 38.32
CA ILE A 5 32.96 40.95 38.51
C ILE A 5 32.65 40.42 37.09
N VAL A 6 33.39 39.54 36.42
CA VAL A 6 33.86 38.15 36.68
C VAL A 6 32.74 37.10 36.70
N GLY A 7 32.82 36.17 35.74
CA GLY A 7 32.13 34.86 35.73
C GLY A 7 31.55 34.57 34.36
N GLY A 8 32.14 33.78 33.45
CA GLY A 8 33.15 32.74 33.59
C GLY A 8 32.50 31.35 33.57
N LEU A 9 32.90 30.55 32.56
CA LEU A 9 32.98 29.06 32.56
C LEU A 9 31.61 28.32 32.46
N LEU A 10 31.39 27.26 31.67
CA LEU A 10 32.26 26.19 31.16
C LEU A 10 31.63 25.46 29.95
N PHE A 11 32.51 24.95 29.10
CA PHE A 11 32.31 23.85 28.15
C PHE A 11 31.71 22.60 28.80
N TYR A 12 30.89 21.86 28.06
CA TYR A 12 30.91 20.39 28.10
C TYR A 12 30.65 19.82 26.69
N PHE A 13 31.74 19.39 26.05
CA PHE A 13 31.68 18.29 25.08
C PHE A 13 31.39 17.01 25.88
N ASN A 14 30.36 16.27 25.49
CA ASN A 14 30.34 14.83 25.70
C ASN A 14 29.94 14.18 24.38
N SER A 15 30.93 13.56 23.76
CA SER A 15 30.78 12.50 22.77
C SER A 15 30.19 11.27 23.46
N THR A 16 29.04 10.80 23.00
CA THR A 16 28.62 9.40 23.14
C THR A 16 28.14 8.88 21.79
N THR A 17 28.94 7.98 21.25
CA THR A 17 28.61 6.96 20.26
C THR A 17 27.31 6.23 20.59
N GLY A 18 26.48 6.00 19.56
CA GLY A 18 25.33 5.10 19.65
C GLY A 18 24.36 5.38 18.50
N GLY A 19 24.47 4.58 17.43
CA GLY A 19 23.54 4.68 16.31
C GLY A 19 22.11 4.36 16.72
N LEU A 20 21.16 4.90 15.98
CA LEU A 20 20.01 4.12 15.52
C LEU A 20 19.36 4.83 14.33
N PHE A 21 19.13 4.03 13.30
CA PHE A 21 18.15 4.24 12.25
C PHE A 21 16.79 4.65 12.81
N GLY A 22 16.01 5.36 11.97
CA GLY A 22 14.57 5.41 12.10
C GLY A 22 14.04 6.67 12.76
N LYS A 23 14.05 7.79 12.03
CA LYS A 23 12.99 8.77 12.20
C LYS A 23 11.82 8.27 11.36
N THR A 24 10.98 7.44 11.97
CA THR A 24 9.65 7.13 11.47
C THR A 24 8.90 8.45 11.37
N ASP A 25 8.56 8.84 10.14
CA ASP A 25 7.61 9.91 9.89
C ASP A 25 6.32 9.56 10.64
N SER A 26 6.11 10.32 11.71
CA SER A 26 4.94 10.27 12.55
C SER A 26 3.86 11.10 11.84
N SER A 27 3.27 10.56 10.77
CA SER A 27 2.12 11.17 10.09
C SER A 27 0.84 10.46 10.52
N SER A 28 0.09 11.13 11.41
CA SER A 28 -1.35 10.98 11.65
C SER A 28 -1.88 9.60 12.08
N SER A 29 -2.36 9.51 13.32
CA SER A 29 -3.19 8.41 13.82
C SER A 29 -4.60 8.41 13.19
N ARG A 30 -4.69 8.23 11.86
CA ARG A 30 -5.88 7.65 11.22
C ARG A 30 -5.73 6.14 11.37
N GLY A 31 -6.72 5.50 12.00
CA GLY A 31 -6.69 4.13 12.54
C GLY A 31 -5.67 3.20 11.88
N ALA A 32 -4.74 2.68 12.69
CA ALA A 32 -3.78 1.69 12.22
C ALA A 32 -4.52 0.53 11.57
N LEU A 33 -4.07 0.10 10.39
CA LEU A 33 -4.62 -1.08 9.74
C LEU A 33 -4.29 -2.29 10.61
N ALA A 34 -5.30 -3.06 10.98
CA ALA A 34 -5.09 -4.34 11.63
C ALA A 34 -4.41 -5.28 10.63
N LYS A 35 -3.20 -5.73 10.97
CA LYS A 35 -2.47 -6.74 10.21
C LYS A 35 -2.71 -8.10 10.84
N THR A 36 -3.86 -8.68 10.52
CA THR A 36 -4.23 -10.05 10.86
C THR A 36 -4.29 -10.89 9.59
N PHE A 37 -3.98 -12.17 9.69
CA PHE A 37 -4.09 -13.09 8.56
C PHE A 37 -4.38 -14.51 9.08
N GLU A 38 -5.57 -14.65 9.63
CA GLU A 38 -6.05 -15.85 10.33
C GLU A 38 -7.43 -16.32 9.82
N ASP A 39 -8.15 -15.50 9.05
CA ASP A 39 -9.42 -15.90 8.42
C ASP A 39 -9.16 -16.76 7.17
N ASP A 40 -9.30 -18.08 7.31
CA ASP A 40 -9.13 -19.04 6.23
C ASP A 40 -10.31 -19.09 5.23
N THR A 41 -11.40 -18.36 5.52
CA THR A 41 -12.55 -18.23 4.63
C THR A 41 -12.44 -17.04 3.67
N TYR A 42 -11.46 -16.16 3.89
CA TYR A 42 -11.18 -15.04 3.01
C TYR A 42 -10.78 -15.52 1.61
N MET A 43 -11.40 -14.96 0.57
CA MET A 43 -11.20 -15.37 -0.83
C MET A 43 -9.73 -15.40 -1.28
N TYR A 44 -8.90 -14.49 -0.75
CA TYR A 44 -7.47 -14.43 -1.08
C TYR A 44 -6.56 -14.99 0.02
N TYR A 45 -7.11 -15.78 0.94
CA TYR A 45 -6.33 -16.45 1.97
C TYR A 45 -5.26 -17.37 1.35
N LEU A 46 -4.11 -17.47 2.01
CA LEU A 46 -2.99 -18.29 1.57
C LEU A 46 -2.59 -19.25 2.68
N SER A 47 -2.53 -20.54 2.33
CA SER A 47 -1.87 -21.54 3.16
C SER A 47 -0.36 -21.24 3.29
N GLU A 48 0.27 -21.77 4.34
CA GLU A 48 1.72 -21.67 4.53
C GLU A 48 2.52 -22.16 3.31
N THR A 49 2.08 -23.25 2.69
CA THR A 49 2.68 -23.79 1.45
C THR A 49 2.57 -22.81 0.28
N GLN A 50 1.42 -22.14 0.11
CA GLN A 50 1.24 -21.12 -0.92
C GLN A 50 2.13 -19.90 -0.66
N ILE A 51 2.25 -19.46 0.61
CA ILE A 51 3.15 -18.37 0.99
C ILE A 51 4.61 -18.75 0.65
N GLN A 52 5.04 -19.96 1.02
CA GLN A 52 6.39 -20.43 0.71
C GLN A 52 6.66 -20.48 -0.80
N GLN A 53 5.68 -20.91 -1.60
CA GLN A 53 5.78 -20.94 -3.05
C GLN A 53 5.86 -19.51 -3.64
N ALA A 54 5.05 -18.58 -3.16
CA ALA A 54 5.10 -17.18 -3.57
C ALA A 54 6.45 -16.52 -3.23
N ILE A 55 7.01 -16.79 -2.04
CA ILE A 55 8.37 -16.36 -1.66
C ILE A 55 9.39 -16.87 -2.67
N LYS A 56 9.33 -18.16 -3.03
CA LYS A 56 10.26 -18.76 -3.99
C LYS A 56 10.17 -18.07 -5.35
N THR A 57 8.96 -17.89 -5.88
CA THR A 57 8.69 -17.23 -7.17
C THR A 57 9.23 -15.80 -7.21
N SER A 58 9.02 -15.02 -6.13
CA SER A 58 9.43 -13.62 -6.04
C SER A 58 10.94 -13.38 -6.23
N THR A 59 11.77 -14.37 -5.91
CA THR A 59 13.23 -14.30 -6.03
C THR A 59 13.76 -14.83 -7.36
N THR A 60 12.87 -15.34 -8.23
CA THR A 60 13.24 -15.95 -9.51
C THR A 60 12.60 -15.28 -10.72
N THR A 61 11.62 -14.39 -10.53
CA THR A 61 10.89 -13.72 -11.62
C THR A 61 10.79 -12.21 -11.38
N VAL A 62 10.80 -11.43 -12.48
CA VAL A 62 10.89 -9.96 -12.45
C VAL A 62 9.51 -9.29 -12.54
N ASP A 63 8.55 -9.92 -13.23
CA ASP A 63 7.27 -9.30 -13.61
C ASP A 63 6.17 -9.67 -12.61
N LEU A 64 6.02 -8.85 -11.57
CA LEU A 64 5.23 -9.22 -10.40
C LEU A 64 3.89 -8.49 -10.30
N ILE A 65 3.75 -7.30 -10.90
CA ILE A 65 2.54 -6.47 -10.80
C ILE A 65 1.63 -6.64 -12.03
N GLU A 66 2.15 -7.07 -13.18
CA GLU A 66 1.42 -7.13 -14.44
C GLU A 66 0.15 -7.99 -14.35
N ASN A 67 0.22 -9.11 -13.63
CA ASN A 67 -0.91 -10.01 -13.40
C ASN A 67 -1.95 -9.48 -12.40
N PHE A 68 -1.73 -8.29 -11.83
CA PHE A 68 -2.60 -7.66 -10.85
C PHE A 68 -3.17 -6.34 -11.34
N LEU A 69 -2.83 -5.93 -12.57
CA LEU A 69 -3.33 -4.71 -13.19
C LEU A 69 -4.84 -4.84 -13.44
N LEU A 70 -5.57 -3.80 -13.06
CA LEU A 70 -7.01 -3.73 -13.32
C LEU A 70 -7.27 -3.28 -14.75
N GLU A 71 -8.33 -3.82 -15.35
CA GLU A 71 -8.77 -3.39 -16.67
C GLU A 71 -9.35 -1.97 -16.60
N GLU A 72 -8.80 -1.06 -17.41
CA GLU A 72 -9.36 0.27 -17.60
C GLU A 72 -10.52 0.22 -18.61
N LYS A 73 -11.73 0.50 -18.14
CA LYS A 73 -12.95 0.53 -18.96
C LYS A 73 -13.16 1.88 -19.65
N GLN A 74 -12.66 2.95 -19.04
CA GLN A 74 -12.73 4.31 -19.56
C GLN A 74 -11.60 5.13 -18.94
N GLY A 75 -11.00 6.06 -19.70
CA GLY A 75 -10.04 7.02 -19.14
C GLY A 75 -8.82 7.34 -20.00
N GLU A 76 -8.84 7.01 -21.29
CA GLU A 76 -7.79 7.45 -22.21
C GLU A 76 -7.55 8.96 -22.10
N GLY A 77 -6.29 9.34 -21.81
CA GLY A 77 -5.87 10.72 -21.64
C GLY A 77 -6.10 11.32 -20.25
N SER A 78 -6.56 10.53 -19.27
CA SER A 78 -6.62 10.96 -17.87
C SER A 78 -5.21 11.10 -17.26
N GLY A 79 -5.13 11.69 -16.06
CA GLY A 79 -3.91 11.76 -15.27
C GLY A 79 -3.51 10.44 -14.59
N VAL A 80 -4.23 9.35 -14.85
CA VAL A 80 -4.00 8.02 -14.25
C VAL A 80 -3.12 7.18 -15.18
N ALA A 81 -2.11 6.53 -14.61
CA ALA A 81 -1.20 5.65 -15.36
C ALA A 81 -1.69 4.20 -15.39
N PHE A 82 -2.11 3.67 -14.23
CA PHE A 82 -2.72 2.34 -14.11
C PHE A 82 -3.28 2.14 -12.70
N ALA A 83 -4.12 1.11 -12.52
CA ALA A 83 -4.53 0.63 -11.20
C ALA A 83 -4.19 -0.85 -11.04
N TYR A 84 -4.00 -1.32 -9.81
CA TYR A 84 -3.81 -2.74 -9.49
C TYR A 84 -4.38 -3.09 -8.12
N VAL A 85 -4.80 -4.34 -7.95
CA VAL A 85 -5.21 -4.90 -6.66
C VAL A 85 -4.01 -5.55 -5.97
N GLU A 86 -3.81 -5.29 -4.67
CA GLU A 86 -2.75 -5.90 -3.88
C GLU A 86 -3.30 -7.02 -3.01
N THR A 87 -3.46 -8.21 -3.61
CA THR A 87 -3.84 -9.40 -2.86
C THR A 87 -2.75 -9.80 -1.86
N PRO A 88 -3.05 -10.65 -0.86
CA PRO A 88 -2.05 -11.27 -0.01
C PRO A 88 -0.90 -11.92 -0.79
N TYR A 89 -1.18 -12.54 -1.95
CA TYR A 89 -0.13 -13.11 -2.80
C TYR A 89 0.84 -12.04 -3.29
N LEU A 90 0.34 -10.93 -3.84
CA LEU A 90 1.19 -9.83 -4.28
C LEU A 90 1.97 -9.21 -3.11
N THR A 91 1.35 -9.13 -1.92
CA THR A 91 2.02 -8.67 -0.70
C THR A 91 3.19 -9.58 -0.33
N VAL A 92 2.99 -10.91 -0.34
CA VAL A 92 4.06 -11.89 -0.07
C VAL A 92 5.21 -11.68 -1.04
N VAL A 93 4.89 -11.57 -2.33
CA VAL A 93 5.86 -11.40 -3.41
C VAL A 93 6.67 -10.10 -3.24
N LYS A 94 6.01 -8.97 -2.93
CA LYS A 94 6.65 -7.68 -2.75
C LYS A 94 7.57 -7.64 -1.52
N GLU A 95 7.08 -8.12 -0.38
CA GLU A 95 7.88 -8.12 0.86
C GLU A 95 9.05 -9.12 0.75
N ALA A 96 8.82 -10.29 0.13
CA ALA A 96 9.88 -11.26 -0.07
C ALA A 96 11.00 -10.73 -0.99
N ARG A 97 10.63 -10.09 -2.10
CA ARG A 97 11.59 -9.46 -3.00
C ARG A 97 12.34 -8.32 -2.34
N LYS A 98 11.65 -7.47 -1.58
CA LYS A 98 12.28 -6.38 -0.82
C LYS A 98 13.34 -6.90 0.17
N ILE A 99 13.05 -7.98 0.89
CA ILE A 99 14.03 -8.61 1.79
C ILE A 99 15.20 -9.18 0.98
N TYR A 100 14.91 -9.88 -0.13
CA TYR A 100 15.93 -10.44 -1.00
C TYR A 100 16.86 -9.37 -1.60
N ASP A 101 16.30 -8.28 -2.14
CA ASP A 101 17.05 -7.18 -2.73
C ASP A 101 17.94 -6.46 -1.71
N TYR A 102 17.50 -6.38 -0.44
CA TYR A 102 18.27 -5.74 0.63
C TYR A 102 19.32 -6.65 1.27
N THR A 103 19.07 -7.96 1.37
CA THR A 103 19.88 -8.89 2.17
C THR A 103 20.55 -10.01 1.37
N GLY A 104 20.12 -10.24 0.13
CA GLY A 104 20.56 -11.35 -0.71
C GLY A 104 20.02 -12.73 -0.32
N ARG A 105 19.18 -12.83 0.73
CA ARG A 105 18.60 -14.10 1.20
C ARG A 105 17.10 -14.18 0.92
N ARG A 106 16.61 -15.41 0.77
CA ARG A 106 15.18 -15.70 0.77
C ARG A 106 14.64 -15.58 2.21
N PRO A 107 13.54 -14.86 2.45
CA PRO A 107 12.90 -14.86 3.75
C PRO A 107 12.16 -16.17 4.03
N VAL A 108 11.87 -16.41 5.31
CA VAL A 108 10.94 -17.47 5.75
C VAL A 108 9.52 -16.92 5.89
N VAL A 109 8.53 -17.81 6.00
CA VAL A 109 7.10 -17.44 6.06
C VAL A 109 6.82 -16.47 7.22
N GLU A 110 7.44 -16.70 8.38
CA GLU A 110 7.25 -15.94 9.60
C GLU A 110 7.70 -14.48 9.49
N GLU A 111 8.58 -14.17 8.54
CA GLU A 111 9.02 -12.79 8.28
C GLU A 111 8.02 -12.02 7.41
N VAL A 112 7.24 -12.73 6.61
CA VAL A 112 6.35 -12.14 5.60
C VAL A 112 4.89 -12.15 6.07
N LYS A 113 4.43 -13.23 6.70
CA LYS A 113 3.05 -13.41 7.19
C LYS A 113 2.55 -12.21 8.02
N PRO A 114 3.34 -11.57 8.91
CA PRO A 114 2.88 -10.40 9.68
C PRO A 114 2.54 -9.16 8.85
N ASN A 115 2.85 -9.14 7.56
CA ASN A 115 2.49 -8.04 6.66
C ASN A 115 1.19 -8.28 5.88
N LEU A 116 0.64 -9.50 5.96
CA LEU A 116 -0.60 -9.86 5.30
C LEU A 116 -1.81 -9.32 6.07
N MET A 117 -2.92 -9.17 5.35
CA MET A 117 -4.18 -8.66 5.85
C MET A 117 -5.33 -9.50 5.29
N ASP A 118 -6.28 -9.85 6.14
CA ASP A 118 -7.54 -10.52 5.77
C ASP A 118 -8.76 -9.60 5.91
N GLN A 119 -8.64 -8.51 6.68
CA GLN A 119 -9.73 -7.54 6.90
C GLN A 119 -9.84 -6.48 5.80
N TYR A 120 -8.76 -6.24 5.05
CA TYR A 120 -8.70 -5.16 4.08
C TYR A 120 -8.11 -5.61 2.75
N LEU A 121 -8.74 -5.19 1.66
CA LEU A 121 -8.22 -5.33 0.30
C LEU A 121 -7.67 -3.98 -0.18
N PRO A 122 -6.35 -3.83 -0.35
CA PRO A 122 -5.76 -2.62 -0.92
C PRO A 122 -5.90 -2.59 -2.44
N VAL A 123 -6.41 -1.47 -2.95
CA VAL A 123 -6.37 -1.14 -4.38
C VAL A 123 -5.47 0.08 -4.55
N HIS A 124 -4.55 -0.01 -5.50
CA HIS A 124 -3.58 1.04 -5.79
C HIS A 124 -3.92 1.71 -7.11
N VAL A 125 -3.99 3.03 -7.10
CA VAL A 125 -4.11 3.84 -8.32
C VAL A 125 -2.82 4.63 -8.48
N ARG A 126 -2.14 4.45 -9.62
CA ARG A 126 -0.93 5.18 -9.98
C ARG A 126 -1.28 6.31 -10.91
N PHE A 127 -0.69 7.47 -10.64
CA PHE A 127 -0.90 8.68 -11.42
C PHE A 127 0.39 9.04 -12.16
N TYR A 128 0.23 9.70 -13.31
CA TYR A 128 1.35 10.43 -13.88
C TYR A 128 1.69 11.62 -12.97
N GLU A 129 2.98 11.80 -12.68
CA GLU A 129 3.49 12.83 -11.77
C GLU A 129 2.85 12.73 -10.37
N ASN A 130 2.67 13.84 -9.67
CA ASN A 130 2.19 13.89 -8.28
C ASN A 130 0.68 14.17 -8.18
N LYS A 131 -0.11 13.69 -9.14
CA LYS A 131 -1.53 14.06 -9.28
C LYS A 131 -2.47 13.39 -8.28
N ALA A 132 -2.04 12.43 -7.46
CA ALA A 132 -2.92 11.79 -6.47
C ALA A 132 -3.63 12.80 -5.54
N TYR A 133 -3.06 13.97 -5.25
CA TYR A 133 -3.70 14.95 -4.35
C TYR A 133 -4.95 15.63 -4.94
N ILE A 134 -5.07 15.69 -6.26
CA ILE A 134 -6.15 16.40 -6.95
C ILE A 134 -7.24 15.48 -7.50
N TYR A 135 -7.04 14.16 -7.42
CA TYR A 135 -8.07 13.19 -7.78
C TYR A 135 -8.85 12.73 -6.53
N ASP A 136 -10.16 12.56 -6.71
CA ASP A 136 -11.02 11.78 -5.82
C ASP A 136 -11.18 10.36 -6.33
N VAL A 137 -11.58 9.46 -5.43
CA VAL A 137 -11.88 8.06 -5.75
C VAL A 137 -13.27 7.72 -5.23
N GLN A 138 -14.04 7.05 -6.08
CA GLN A 138 -15.36 6.48 -5.78
C GLN A 138 -15.30 4.98 -6.05
N ILE A 139 -15.95 4.19 -5.21
CA ILE A 139 -15.92 2.73 -5.28
C ILE A 139 -17.36 2.24 -5.35
N GLY A 140 -17.70 1.53 -6.42
CA GLY A 140 -19.06 1.05 -6.67
C GLY A 140 -19.14 -0.46 -6.81
N GLN A 141 -20.26 -1.04 -6.40
CA GLN A 141 -20.62 -2.44 -6.62
C GLN A 141 -22.15 -2.58 -6.66
N ASP A 142 -22.70 -3.19 -7.72
CA ASP A 142 -24.14 -3.41 -7.91
C ASP A 142 -25.02 -2.18 -7.55
N ASP A 143 -24.73 -1.04 -8.17
CA ASP A 143 -25.36 0.28 -7.94
C ASP A 143 -25.15 0.92 -6.54
N ASP A 144 -24.50 0.22 -5.61
CA ASP A 144 -24.15 0.75 -4.30
C ASP A 144 -22.74 1.38 -4.28
N ASN A 145 -22.60 2.47 -3.52
CA ASN A 145 -21.30 3.09 -3.27
C ASN A 145 -20.69 2.53 -1.98
N ILE A 146 -19.52 1.91 -2.09
CA ILE A 146 -18.77 1.34 -0.98
C ILE A 146 -17.84 2.40 -0.41
N GLN A 147 -18.06 2.78 0.84
CA GLN A 147 -17.16 3.71 1.52
C GLN A 147 -15.83 3.00 1.88
N PRO A 148 -14.67 3.48 1.39
CA PRO A 148 -13.38 2.94 1.79
C PRO A 148 -13.15 3.11 3.29
N TYR A 149 -12.47 2.14 3.92
CA TYR A 149 -12.01 2.30 5.30
C TYR A 149 -10.99 3.45 5.40
N LYS A 150 -10.06 3.49 4.45
CA LYS A 150 -8.99 4.50 4.40
C LYS A 150 -8.55 4.75 2.96
N VAL A 151 -8.18 5.99 2.66
CA VAL A 151 -7.49 6.35 1.41
C VAL A 151 -6.25 7.17 1.75
N ASP A 152 -5.09 6.67 1.32
CA ASP A 152 -3.78 7.31 1.53
C ASP A 152 -3.20 7.80 0.21
N ASN A 153 -2.62 9.00 0.20
CA ASN A 153 -1.73 9.42 -0.89
C ASN A 153 -0.32 8.93 -0.55
N ALA A 154 0.26 8.11 -1.42
CA ALA A 154 1.56 7.48 -1.21
C ALA A 154 2.60 7.99 -2.21
N ASN A 155 3.88 7.70 -1.93
CA ASN A 155 5.01 7.95 -2.83
C ASN A 155 5.06 9.39 -3.37
N GLY A 156 4.92 10.37 -2.48
CA GLY A 156 4.97 11.79 -2.84
C GLY A 156 3.77 12.29 -3.66
N GLY A 157 2.69 11.52 -3.77
CA GLY A 157 1.51 11.86 -4.57
C GLY A 157 1.45 11.18 -5.93
N THR A 158 2.35 10.24 -6.20
CA THR A 158 2.31 9.42 -7.42
C THR A 158 1.32 8.24 -7.32
N ALA A 159 0.75 8.02 -6.14
CA ALA A 159 -0.19 6.93 -5.91
C ALA A 159 -1.27 7.28 -4.89
N LYS A 160 -2.44 6.66 -5.05
CA LYS A 160 -3.40 6.45 -3.98
C LYS A 160 -3.44 4.98 -3.60
N ILE A 161 -3.60 4.71 -2.31
CA ILE A 161 -3.91 3.39 -1.77
C ILE A 161 -5.28 3.46 -1.12
N ILE A 162 -6.20 2.65 -1.61
CA ILE A 162 -7.58 2.58 -1.16
C ILE A 162 -7.72 1.27 -0.40
N TYR A 163 -8.00 1.34 0.90
CA TYR A 163 -8.22 0.17 1.75
C TYR A 163 -9.72 -0.10 1.86
N LEU A 164 -10.17 -1.17 1.23
CA LEU A 164 -11.57 -1.62 1.25
C LEU A 164 -11.75 -2.63 2.36
N ASN A 165 -12.82 -2.50 3.15
CA ASN A 165 -13.13 -3.48 4.18
C ASN A 165 -13.77 -4.71 3.53
N VAL A 166 -13.13 -5.88 3.71
CA VAL A 166 -13.53 -7.15 3.11
C VAL A 166 -14.97 -7.53 3.46
N GLU A 167 -15.43 -7.21 4.68
CA GLU A 167 -16.79 -7.54 5.14
C GLU A 167 -17.89 -6.79 4.35
N LYS A 168 -17.52 -5.72 3.64
CA LYS A 168 -18.45 -4.88 2.86
C LYS A 168 -18.42 -5.19 1.38
N LEU A 169 -17.60 -6.13 0.94
CA LEU A 169 -17.46 -6.52 -0.46
C LEU A 169 -18.31 -7.76 -0.73
N ASP A 170 -19.08 -7.72 -1.80
CA ASP A 170 -19.65 -8.92 -2.41
C ASP A 170 -18.67 -9.45 -3.46
N PHE A 171 -17.97 -10.54 -3.12
CA PHE A 171 -16.99 -11.15 -4.03
C PHE A 171 -17.62 -11.80 -5.28
N SER A 172 -18.94 -11.91 -5.36
CA SER A 172 -19.65 -12.43 -6.52
C SER A 172 -19.94 -11.37 -7.59
N GLN A 173 -19.71 -10.09 -7.30
CA GLN A 173 -19.97 -8.96 -8.20
C GLN A 173 -18.68 -8.19 -8.49
N PRO A 174 -18.51 -7.63 -9.70
CA PRO A 174 -17.37 -6.78 -10.00
C PRO A 174 -17.36 -5.52 -9.13
N LEU A 175 -16.16 -5.07 -8.80
CA LEU A 175 -15.94 -3.79 -8.14
C LEU A 175 -15.51 -2.74 -9.16
N THR A 176 -16.19 -1.61 -9.20
CA THR A 176 -15.82 -0.47 -10.03
C THR A 176 -15.03 0.55 -9.22
N ILE A 177 -13.88 0.99 -9.74
CA ILE A 177 -13.07 2.05 -9.14
C ILE A 177 -13.06 3.24 -10.10
N THR A 178 -13.69 4.33 -9.70
CA THR A 178 -13.73 5.56 -10.49
C THR A 178 -12.82 6.60 -9.85
N THR A 179 -11.96 7.20 -10.66
CA THR A 179 -11.10 8.32 -10.28
C THR A 179 -11.56 9.56 -11.04
N VAL A 180 -11.65 10.70 -10.36
CA VAL A 180 -12.12 11.95 -10.97
C VAL A 180 -11.23 13.10 -10.53
N ASP A 181 -10.73 13.89 -11.47
CA ASP A 181 -10.01 15.13 -11.15
C ASP A 181 -10.99 16.17 -10.56
N ARG A 182 -10.63 16.75 -9.41
CA ARG A 182 -11.43 17.75 -8.71
C ARG A 182 -11.52 19.08 -9.45
N ILE A 183 -10.57 19.36 -10.34
CA ILE A 183 -10.48 20.61 -11.11
C ILE A 183 -11.20 20.46 -12.45
N ASP A 184 -11.04 19.31 -13.11
CA ASP A 184 -11.65 19.02 -14.40
C ASP A 184 -12.30 17.64 -14.39
N SER A 185 -13.62 17.58 -14.12
CA SER A 185 -14.34 16.31 -14.03
C SER A 185 -14.41 15.51 -15.34
N SER A 186 -13.99 16.09 -16.47
CA SER A 186 -13.83 15.32 -17.72
C SER A 186 -12.62 14.37 -17.66
N GLN A 187 -11.65 14.66 -16.77
CA GLN A 187 -10.51 13.83 -16.49
C GLN A 187 -10.89 12.75 -15.47
N MET A 188 -11.46 11.66 -15.97
CA MET A 188 -11.84 10.51 -15.16
C MET A 188 -11.30 9.20 -15.75
N SER A 189 -10.95 8.26 -14.88
CA SER A 189 -10.71 6.86 -15.26
C SER A 189 -11.59 5.92 -14.46
N VAL A 190 -12.05 4.86 -15.09
CA VAL A 190 -12.89 3.81 -14.52
C VAL A 190 -12.19 2.46 -14.70
N PHE A 191 -11.95 1.76 -13.60
CA PHE A 191 -11.36 0.44 -13.58
C PHE A 191 -12.37 -0.60 -13.08
N SER A 192 -12.29 -1.82 -13.60
CA SER A 192 -13.05 -2.97 -13.08
C SER A 192 -12.11 -3.95 -12.37
N LEU A 193 -12.57 -4.49 -11.25
CA LEU A 193 -11.94 -5.59 -10.53
C LEU A 193 -12.93 -6.76 -10.49
N GLU A 194 -12.64 -7.80 -11.28
CA GLU A 194 -13.29 -9.12 -11.18
C GLU A 194 -12.52 -9.94 -10.14
N PHE A 195 -13.12 -10.21 -8.99
CA PHE A 195 -12.37 -10.74 -7.85
C PHE A 195 -11.75 -12.12 -8.11
N ASP A 196 -12.44 -12.97 -8.88
CA ASP A 196 -12.06 -14.35 -9.19
C ASP A 196 -10.80 -14.45 -10.07
N GLU A 197 -10.52 -13.44 -10.90
CA GLU A 197 -9.32 -13.37 -11.73
C GLU A 197 -8.01 -13.30 -10.91
N TYR A 198 -8.08 -12.88 -9.65
CA TYR A 198 -6.91 -12.66 -8.79
C TYR A 198 -6.82 -13.64 -7.61
N ALA A 199 -7.67 -14.68 -7.60
CA ALA A 199 -7.65 -15.72 -6.58
C ALA A 199 -6.37 -16.59 -6.68
N PRO A 200 -5.83 -17.07 -5.55
CA PRO A 200 -4.56 -17.79 -5.49
C PRO A 200 -4.61 -19.28 -5.86
#